data_AF-A0A7S3AT54-F1
#
_entry.id   AF-A0A7S3AT54-F1
#
_cell.length_a   1.000
_cell.length_b   1.000
_cell.length_c   1.000
_cell.angle_alpha   90.00
_cell.angle_beta   90.00
_cell.angle_gamma   90.00
#
_symmetry.space_group_name_H-M   'P 1'
#
loop_
_entity.id
_entity.type
_entity.pdbx_description
1 polymer ?
#
loop_
_entity_poly.entity_id
_entity_poly.type
_entity_poly.pdbx_seq_one_letter_code
_entity_poly.pdbx_strand_id
1 'polypeptide(L)'
;AGVGEAGSTKRIDNSVRRCEQCFVFPKGRQPGFDLNALYNTVDGLQAALHDSAGKPLDGLLTEGLFASYPNGGYYRRHVDAATGTTSALRAWSFLLYLNEDWCEE
;
A
#
# COMPACT_ATOMS: atom_id res chain seq x y z
N ALA A 1 -18.48 32.54 3.58
CA ALA A 1 -18.76 31.70 2.39
C ALA A 1 -17.48 30.99 2.00
N GLY A 2 -17.54 29.67 1.78
CA GLY A 2 -16.40 28.83 1.43
C GLY A 2 -16.36 27.53 2.24
N VAL A 3 -17.42 26.74 2.18
CA VAL A 3 -17.40 25.34 2.63
C VAL A 3 -16.59 24.60 1.58
N GLY A 4 -15.33 24.27 1.88
CA GLY A 4 -14.50 23.45 1.00
C GLY A 4 -15.11 22.07 0.87
N GLU A 5 -15.46 21.69 -0.35
CA GLU A 5 -16.13 20.44 -0.68
C GLU A 5 -15.36 19.22 -0.15
N ALA A 6 -15.97 18.54 0.82
CA ALA A 6 -15.65 17.17 1.16
C ALA A 6 -16.17 16.29 0.01
N GLY A 7 -15.28 15.79 -0.87
CA GLY A 7 -15.75 14.87 -1.92
C GLY A 7 -14.82 14.47 -3.05
N SER A 8 -13.54 14.89 -3.08
CA SER A 8 -12.58 14.32 -4.05
C SER A 8 -12.20 12.90 -3.61
N THR A 9 -13.10 11.93 -3.88
CA THR A 9 -12.68 10.53 -3.97
C THR A 9 -11.67 10.49 -5.10
N LYS A 10 -10.41 10.21 -4.75
CA LYS A 10 -9.31 9.98 -5.70
C LYS A 10 -9.78 8.90 -6.67
N ARG A 11 -10.31 9.30 -7.83
CA ARG A 11 -10.70 8.36 -8.88
C ARG A 11 -9.43 7.61 -9.27
N ILE A 12 -9.42 6.29 -9.04
CA ILE A 12 -8.37 5.43 -9.55
C ILE A 12 -8.44 5.56 -11.07
N ASP A 13 -7.35 6.01 -11.68
CA ASP A 13 -7.24 6.00 -13.12
C ASP A 13 -7.14 4.54 -13.58
N ASN A 14 -8.30 3.99 -13.95
CA ASN A 14 -8.44 2.64 -14.44
C ASN A 14 -7.69 2.40 -15.76
N SER A 15 -7.17 3.45 -16.40
CA SER A 15 -6.25 3.30 -17.53
C SER A 15 -4.84 2.91 -17.10
N VAL A 16 -4.43 3.19 -15.85
CA VAL A 16 -3.10 2.90 -15.31
C VAL A 16 -3.10 1.65 -14.44
N ARG A 17 -4.11 1.50 -13.57
CA ARG A 17 -4.25 0.37 -12.65
C ARG A 17 -5.70 -0.06 -12.58
N ARG A 18 -5.96 -1.33 -12.91
CA ARG A 18 -7.27 -1.96 -12.81
C ARG A 18 -7.25 -3.02 -11.72
N CYS A 19 -7.62 -2.62 -10.51
CA CYS A 19 -7.75 -3.49 -9.34
C CYS A 19 -8.76 -2.90 -8.33
N GLU A 20 -9.17 -3.73 -7.39
CA GLU A 20 -9.87 -3.31 -6.17
C GLU A 20 -8.84 -3.15 -5.04
N GLN A 21 -9.04 -2.16 -4.15
CA GLN A 21 -8.09 -1.85 -3.08
C GLN A 21 -8.80 -1.66 -1.74
N CYS A 22 -8.20 -2.18 -0.68
CA CYS A 22 -8.63 -1.96 0.70
C CYS A 22 -7.42 -1.54 1.54
N PHE A 23 -7.38 -0.28 1.98
CA PHE A 23 -6.27 0.24 2.79
C PHE A 23 -6.34 -0.29 4.22
N VAL A 24 -5.24 -0.89 4.67
CA VAL A 24 -5.10 -1.49 6.00
C VAL A 24 -4.18 -0.69 6.92
N PHE A 25 -3.75 0.49 6.47
CA PHE A 25 -3.03 1.46 7.28
C PHE A 25 -3.73 2.82 7.27
N PRO A 26 -3.54 3.65 8.32
CA PRO A 26 -2.84 3.34 9.56
C PRO A 26 -3.59 2.29 10.39
N LYS A 27 -2.86 1.61 11.28
CA LYS A 27 -3.38 0.53 12.14
C LYS A 27 -4.56 1.03 12.99
N GLY A 28 -5.49 0.11 13.30
CA GLY A 28 -6.61 0.39 14.20
C GLY A 28 -7.79 1.13 13.56
N ARG A 29 -7.77 1.33 12.23
CA ARG A 29 -8.89 1.94 11.49
C ARG A 29 -9.76 0.94 10.74
N GLN A 30 -9.46 -0.35 10.84
CA GLN A 30 -10.10 -1.43 10.08
C GLN A 30 -10.99 -2.26 11.04
N PRO A 31 -12.31 -1.99 11.10
CA PRO A 31 -13.21 -2.80 11.92
C PRO A 31 -13.38 -4.20 11.32
N GLY A 32 -13.34 -5.24 12.15
CA GLY A 32 -13.76 -6.59 11.78
C GLY A 32 -12.68 -7.55 11.25
N PHE A 33 -11.41 -7.14 11.21
CA PHE A 33 -10.31 -8.02 10.81
C PHE A 33 -9.22 -8.04 11.89
N ASP A 34 -8.80 -9.24 12.32
CA ASP A 34 -7.58 -9.39 13.12
C ASP A 34 -6.38 -9.38 12.16
N LEU A 35 -5.64 -8.28 12.18
CA LEU A 35 -4.44 -8.07 11.37
C LEU A 35 -3.18 -8.02 12.25
N ASN A 36 -3.24 -8.44 13.51
CA ASN A 36 -2.13 -8.32 14.45
C ASN A 36 -0.87 -9.05 13.96
N ALA A 37 -1.02 -10.26 13.42
CA ALA A 37 0.11 -11.02 12.88
C ALA A 37 0.77 -10.31 11.68
N LEU A 38 -0.03 -9.74 10.78
CA LEU A 38 0.47 -8.93 9.66
C LEU A 38 1.21 -7.69 10.16
N TYR A 39 0.60 -6.94 11.09
CA TYR A 39 1.20 -5.73 11.65
C TYR A 39 2.52 -6.02 12.36
N ASN A 40 2.59 -7.08 13.17
CA ASN A 40 3.83 -7.49 13.83
C ASN A 40 4.91 -7.87 12.82
N THR A 41 4.54 -8.54 11.73
CA THR A 41 5.47 -8.90 10.65
C THR A 41 6.02 -7.66 9.95
N VAL A 42 5.15 -6.71 9.62
CA VAL A 42 5.55 -5.45 8.97
C VAL A 42 6.42 -4.59 9.89
N ASP A 43 6.12 -4.53 11.19
CA ASP A 43 6.93 -3.81 12.16
C ASP A 43 8.33 -4.42 12.31
N GLY A 44 8.41 -5.75 12.35
CA GLY A 44 9.69 -6.47 12.36
C GLY A 44 10.51 -6.19 11.11
N LEU A 45 9.87 -6.19 9.93
CA LEU A 45 10.53 -5.85 8.67
C LEU A 45 11.02 -4.40 8.66
N GLN A 46 10.20 -3.46 9.13
CA GLN A 46 10.56 -2.06 9.22
C GLN A 46 11.79 -1.86 10.12
N ALA A 47 11.82 -2.50 11.30
CA ALA A 47 12.95 -2.42 12.22
C ALA A 47 14.24 -2.97 11.58
N ALA A 48 14.17 -4.13 10.92
CA ALA A 48 15.32 -4.70 10.23
C ALA A 48 15.83 -3.83 9.07
N LEU A 49 14.92 -3.20 8.31
CA LEU A 49 15.28 -2.25 7.25
C LEU A 49 15.88 -0.96 7.81
N HIS A 50 15.35 -0.46 8.93
CA HIS A 50 15.87 0.71 9.62
C HIS A 50 17.32 0.49 10.06
N ASP A 51 17.60 -0.66 10.69
CA ASP A 51 18.92 -1.00 11.21
C ASP A 51 19.96 -1.18 10.10
N SER A 52 19.54 -1.65 8.92
CA SER A 52 20.43 -1.93 7.78
C SER A 52 20.62 -0.75 6.81
N ALA A 53 19.62 0.13 6.65
CA ALA A 53 19.65 1.17 5.63
C ALA A 53 20.41 2.45 6.02
N GLY A 54 20.84 2.57 7.29
CA GLY A 54 21.54 3.75 7.81
C GLY A 54 20.70 5.03 7.83
N LYS A 55 19.39 4.92 7.58
CA LYS A 55 18.41 6.02 7.64
C LYS A 55 17.18 5.56 8.42
N PRO A 56 16.72 6.37 9.38
CA PRO A 56 15.51 6.06 10.10
C PRO A 56 14.28 5.99 9.19
N LEU A 57 13.57 4.86 9.21
CA LEU A 57 12.22 4.74 8.66
C LEU A 57 11.20 5.19 9.72
N ASP A 58 10.35 6.16 9.38
CA ASP A 58 9.25 6.60 10.25
C ASP A 58 8.09 5.60 10.18
N GLY A 59 7.80 4.93 11.30
CA GLY A 59 6.74 3.93 11.38
C GLY A 59 5.35 4.50 11.16
N LEU A 60 5.14 5.80 11.42
CA LEU A 60 3.87 6.49 11.15
C LEU A 60 3.60 6.67 9.66
N LEU A 61 4.64 6.55 8.82
CA LEU A 61 4.53 6.64 7.37
C LEU A 61 4.36 5.28 6.68
N THR A 62 4.30 4.19 7.46
CA THR A 62 3.98 2.87 6.92
C THR A 62 2.56 2.88 6.34
N GLU A 63 2.46 2.55 5.06
CA GLU A 63 1.21 2.39 4.36
C GLU A 63 1.09 0.98 3.77
N GLY A 64 -0.14 0.52 3.56
CA GLY A 64 -0.39 -0.80 3.02
C GLY A 64 -1.85 -0.98 2.67
N LEU A 65 -2.09 -1.85 1.69
CA LEU A 65 -3.42 -2.17 1.21
C LEU A 65 -3.46 -3.64 0.75
N PHE A 66 -4.64 -4.24 0.82
CA PHE A 66 -4.95 -5.41 0.02
C PHE A 66 -5.32 -4.96 -1.39
N ALA A 67 -4.80 -5.66 -2.40
CA ALA A 67 -5.15 -5.45 -3.80
C ALA A 67 -5.69 -6.74 -4.40
N SER A 68 -6.88 -6.67 -4.99
CA SER A 68 -7.45 -7.76 -5.79
C SER A 68 -7.46 -7.34 -7.26
N TYR A 69 -6.81 -8.13 -8.11
CA TYR A 69 -6.82 -7.93 -9.56
C TYR A 69 -7.79 -8.94 -10.16
N PRO A 70 -8.96 -8.50 -10.67
CA PRO A 70 -9.87 -9.42 -11.34
C PRO A 70 -9.22 -9.97 -12.62
N ASN A 71 -9.83 -10.98 -13.25
CA ASN A 71 -9.34 -11.49 -14.53
C ASN A 71 -9.22 -10.35 -15.57
N GLY A 72 -8.02 -10.20 -16.15
CA GLY A 72 -7.69 -9.06 -17.03
C GLY A 72 -7.42 -7.73 -16.30
N GLY A 73 -7.31 -7.75 -14.97
CA GLY A 73 -6.79 -6.66 -14.14
C GLY A 73 -5.28 -6.52 -14.33
N TYR A 74 -4.78 -5.29 -14.20
CA TYR A 74 -3.37 -4.99 -14.45
C TYR A 74 -2.89 -3.76 -13.69
N TYR A 75 -1.57 -3.59 -13.62
CA TYR A 75 -0.93 -2.34 -13.28
C TYR A 75 0.14 -2.07 -14.35
N ARG A 76 -0.02 -0.97 -15.10
CA ARG A 76 1.01 -0.55 -16.07
C ARG A 76 2.35 -0.29 -15.36
N ARG A 77 3.43 -0.35 -16.13
CA ARG A 77 4.78 0.00 -15.67
C ARG A 77 4.77 1.36 -14.97
N HIS A 78 5.26 1.40 -13.74
CA HIS A 78 5.32 2.60 -12.91
C HIS A 78 6.49 2.53 -11.93
N VAL A 79 6.70 3.63 -11.20
CA VAL A 79 7.63 3.71 -10.07
C VAL A 79 6.82 4.07 -8.84
N ASP A 80 7.00 3.35 -7.74
CA ASP A 80 6.21 3.57 -6.51
C ASP A 80 6.48 4.94 -5.88
N ALA A 81 7.75 5.38 -5.90
CA ALA A 81 8.18 6.69 -5.44
C ALA A 81 8.17 7.69 -6.60
N ALA A 82 7.11 8.50 -6.70
CA ALA A 82 6.95 9.50 -7.75
C ALA A 82 7.20 10.91 -7.19
N THR A 83 8.19 11.61 -7.74
CA THR A 83 8.54 12.98 -7.37
C THR A 83 7.36 13.93 -7.52
N GLY A 84 7.18 14.85 -6.58
CA GLY A 84 6.06 15.81 -6.59
C GLY A 84 4.73 15.21 -6.09
N THR A 85 4.74 13.98 -5.58
CA THR A 85 3.58 13.35 -4.93
C THR A 85 3.91 12.95 -3.49
N THR A 86 2.90 12.59 -2.71
CA THR A 86 3.11 12.05 -1.35
C THR A 86 3.89 10.73 -1.35
N SER A 87 3.91 9.99 -2.46
CA SER A 87 4.66 8.75 -2.56
C SER A 87 6.17 8.96 -2.71
N ALA A 88 6.63 10.19 -2.91
CA ALA A 88 8.06 10.52 -2.97
C ALA A 88 8.83 10.16 -1.67
N LEU A 89 8.13 9.97 -0.56
CA LEU A 89 8.71 9.56 0.72
C LEU A 89 8.93 8.05 0.85
N ARG A 90 8.42 7.24 -0.09
CA ARG A 90 8.60 5.78 -0.09
C ARG A 90 10.06 5.45 -0.34
N ALA A 91 10.69 4.83 0.64
CA ALA A 91 12.05 4.29 0.52
C ALA A 91 12.04 2.82 0.07
N TRP A 92 11.03 2.06 0.51
CA TRP A 92 10.92 0.62 0.27
C TRP A 92 9.49 0.25 -0.12
N SER A 93 9.39 -0.71 -1.04
CA SER A 93 8.13 -1.38 -1.39
C SER A 93 8.31 -2.88 -1.15
N PHE A 94 7.27 -3.53 -0.65
CA PHE A 94 7.22 -4.99 -0.55
C PHE A 94 5.84 -5.47 -1.00
N LEU A 95 5.79 -6.73 -1.43
CA LEU A 95 4.56 -7.40 -1.87
C LEU A 95 4.48 -8.73 -1.16
N LEU A 96 3.29 -9.03 -0.62
CA LEU A 96 2.94 -10.34 -0.11
C LEU A 96 1.85 -10.91 -1.02
N TYR A 97 2.19 -11.92 -1.80
CA TYR A 97 1.21 -12.62 -2.64
C TYR A 97 0.42 -13.62 -1.79
N LEU A 98 -0.89 -13.66 -2.01
CA LEU A 98 -1.85 -14.52 -1.30
C LEU A 98 -2.53 -15.52 -2.24
N ASN A 99 -2.00 -15.70 -3.46
CA ASN A 99 -2.55 -16.62 -4.44
C ASN A 99 -2.01 -18.03 -4.15
N GLU A 100 -2.91 -18.99 -3.98
CA GLU A 100 -2.59 -20.41 -3.89
C GLU A 100 -2.61 -21.03 -5.29
N ASP A 101 -1.81 -22.08 -5.50
CA ASP A 101 -1.78 -22.88 -6.73
C ASP A 101 -1.63 -22.06 -8.03
N TRP A 102 -0.81 -21.00 -7.98
CA TRP A 102 -0.53 -20.18 -9.15
C TRP A 102 0.26 -20.97 -10.20
N CYS A 103 -0.22 -20.97 -11.44
CA CYS A 103 0.43 -21.61 -12.58
C CYS A 103 0.91 -20.56 -13.59
N GLU A 104 2.14 -20.73 -14.07
CA GLU A 104 2.66 -20.05 -15.25
C GLU A 104 2.17 -20.82 -16.48
N GLU A 105 1.02 -20.48 -17.05
CA GLU A 105 0.67 -20.98 -18.39
C GLU A 105 1.55 -20.36 -19.48
#